data_AF-A0A074ZP41-F1
#
_entry.id   AF-A0A074ZP41-F1
#
_cell.length_a   1.000
_cell.length_b   1.000
_cell.length_c   1.000
_cell.angle_alpha   90.00
_cell.angle_beta   90.00
_cell.angle_gamma   90.00
#
_symmetry.space_group_name_H-M   'P 1'
#
loop_
_entity.id
_entity.type
_entity.pdbx_description
1 polymer ?
#
loop_
_entity_poly.entity_id
_entity_poly.type
_entity_poly.pdbx_seq_one_letter_code
_entity_poly.pdbx_strand_id
1 'polypeptide(L)'
;MDAVTTTKLQVQSTTPPLTSPIILSKDATPATTLSRDTTKSTAPKISDRHILKVNILKEQRKQKLDELVTTQAQVNKHLTDSCDHNLQITQLRLVFGAGNSVIRINEDGSINACNLAKIALASELLDHDKNLRESLSAFNNSQKQYFGLIKEMKEIEIEIQKELTPGNGDDDEMSEEEDVEFRGSQVRFSMLEQYRVQVTETWLEWLDELA
;
A
#
# COMPACT_ATOMS: atom_id res chain seq x y z
N MET A 1 25.10 -30.01 -27.58
CA MET A 1 24.82 -29.89 -26.14
C MET A 1 25.19 -28.46 -25.79
N ASP A 2 24.26 -27.54 -26.00
CA ASP A 2 24.52 -26.11 -25.81
C ASP A 2 23.81 -25.66 -24.54
N ALA A 3 24.61 -25.11 -23.62
CA ALA A 3 24.19 -24.70 -22.30
C ALA A 3 23.25 -23.49 -22.39
N VAL A 4 22.04 -23.65 -21.86
CA VAL A 4 21.11 -22.53 -21.66
C VAL A 4 21.54 -21.80 -20.40
N THR A 5 22.13 -20.62 -20.60
CA THR A 5 22.48 -19.68 -19.54
C THR A 5 21.18 -19.09 -18.97
N THR A 6 20.77 -19.55 -17.79
CA THR A 6 19.66 -18.95 -17.04
C THR A 6 20.12 -17.62 -16.46
N THR A 7 19.79 -16.52 -17.14
CA THR A 7 19.94 -15.17 -16.61
C THR A 7 18.91 -14.98 -15.48
N LYS A 8 19.37 -15.01 -14.22
CA LYS A 8 18.57 -14.53 -13.09
C LYS A 8 18.38 -13.03 -13.24
N LEU A 9 17.16 -12.59 -13.52
CA LEU A 9 16.75 -11.20 -13.38
C LEU A 9 16.81 -10.84 -11.89
N GLN A 10 17.90 -10.19 -11.50
CA GLN A 10 18.07 -9.61 -10.19
C GLN A 10 17.33 -8.27 -10.19
N VAL A 11 16.05 -8.29 -9.82
CA VAL A 11 15.25 -7.08 -9.62
C VAL A 11 15.85 -6.35 -8.42
N GLN A 12 16.64 -5.31 -8.68
CA GLN A 12 17.04 -4.36 -7.66
C GLN A 12 15.79 -3.61 -7.21
N SER A 13 15.32 -3.96 -6.02
CA SER A 13 14.39 -3.17 -5.23
C SER A 13 15.04 -1.81 -4.93
N THR A 14 14.86 -0.83 -5.81
CA THR A 14 15.13 0.57 -5.51
C THR A 14 13.92 1.14 -4.78
N THR A 15 13.74 0.71 -3.53
CA THR A 15 12.81 1.39 -2.61
C THR A 15 13.49 2.69 -2.18
N PRO A 16 12.95 3.89 -2.48
CA PRO A 16 13.48 5.10 -1.87
C PRO A 16 13.19 5.07 -0.36
N PRO A 17 14.13 5.52 0.49
CA PRO A 17 13.94 5.48 1.92
C PRO A 17 12.83 6.45 2.33
N LEU A 18 11.73 5.93 2.89
CA LEU A 18 10.76 6.69 3.67
C LEU A 18 11.37 7.03 5.04
N THR A 19 12.44 7.82 5.06
CA THR A 19 12.97 8.42 6.28
C THR A 19 13.42 9.84 5.98
N SER A 20 12.59 10.81 6.37
CA SER A 20 13.08 12.16 6.67
C SER A 20 13.33 12.26 8.18
N PRO A 21 14.38 12.99 8.61
CA PRO A 21 14.89 12.93 9.97
C PRO A 21 13.95 13.62 10.95
N ILE A 22 13.55 12.89 11.99
CA ILE A 22 12.98 13.47 13.21
C ILE A 22 14.15 14.15 13.93
N ILE A 23 14.23 15.49 13.87
CA ILE A 23 15.11 16.26 14.75
C ILE A 23 14.50 16.19 16.15
N LEU A 24 14.96 15.20 16.92
CA LEU A 24 14.65 15.03 18.32
C LEU A 24 15.53 15.99 19.13
N SER A 25 15.05 17.20 19.40
CA SER A 25 15.66 18.06 20.41
C SER A 25 15.44 17.44 21.79
N LYS A 26 16.52 16.88 22.35
CA LYS A 26 16.65 16.53 23.77
C LYS A 26 17.04 17.78 24.57
N ASP A 27 16.46 17.86 25.77
CA ASP A 27 16.79 18.67 26.97
C ASP A 27 15.52 19.43 27.43
N ALA A 28 15.00 19.33 28.66
CA ALA A 28 15.48 18.78 29.92
C ALA A 28 14.28 18.51 30.87
N THR A 29 14.50 17.74 31.94
CA THR A 29 13.58 17.51 33.08
C THR A 29 14.32 17.85 34.38
N PRO A 30 13.66 18.02 35.55
CA PRO A 30 12.59 18.95 35.95
C PRO A 30 13.01 19.84 37.16
N ALA A 31 12.26 20.90 37.46
CA ALA A 31 12.21 21.45 38.81
C ALA A 31 10.79 21.95 39.15
N THR A 32 10.20 21.29 40.15
CA THR A 32 8.91 21.58 40.75
C THR A 32 8.98 22.88 41.56
N THR A 33 8.04 23.80 41.33
CA THR A 33 7.53 24.64 42.44
C THR A 33 6.03 24.85 42.25
N LEU A 34 5.25 24.29 43.17
CA LEU A 34 3.82 24.52 43.32
C LEU A 34 3.62 26.00 43.70
N SER A 35 3.00 26.79 42.84
CA SER A 35 2.34 28.03 43.25
C SER A 35 0.87 27.92 42.88
N ARG A 36 0.07 27.61 43.89
CA ARG A 36 -1.39 27.52 43.82
C ARG A 36 -1.90 28.95 43.96
N ASP A 37 -2.19 29.58 42.83
CA ASP A 37 -2.96 30.81 42.81
C ASP A 37 -4.28 30.60 42.06
N THR A 38 -5.37 30.89 42.76
CA THR A 38 -6.72 30.51 42.37
C THR A 38 -7.37 31.72 41.70
N THR A 39 -7.25 31.86 40.38
CA THR A 39 -8.05 32.85 39.65
C THR A 39 -8.46 32.36 38.25
N LYS A 40 -9.78 32.40 38.02
CA LYS A 40 -10.53 32.27 36.75
C LYS A 40 -10.31 31.00 35.92
N SER A 41 -11.25 30.06 36.10
CA SER A 41 -11.70 29.15 35.04
C SER A 41 -12.12 29.98 33.83
N THR A 42 -11.18 30.15 32.91
CA THR A 42 -11.41 30.75 31.60
C THR A 42 -11.61 29.56 30.68
N ALA A 43 -12.74 29.51 29.97
CA ALA A 43 -12.95 28.54 28.90
C ALA A 43 -11.69 28.49 28.02
N PRO A 44 -11.27 27.30 27.52
CA PRO A 44 -10.10 27.23 26.65
C PRO A 44 -10.29 28.24 25.53
N LYS A 45 -9.26 29.06 25.30
CA LYS A 45 -9.31 30.07 24.24
C LYS A 45 -9.58 29.34 22.92
N ILE A 46 -10.31 29.96 22.00
CA ILE A 46 -10.68 29.34 20.72
C ILE A 46 -9.44 28.74 19.99
N SER A 47 -8.27 29.37 20.15
CA SER A 47 -6.95 28.89 19.73
C SER A 47 -6.56 27.52 20.34
N ASP A 48 -6.75 27.29 21.63
CA ASP A 48 -6.42 26.01 22.30
C ASP A 48 -7.25 24.84 21.74
N ARG A 49 -8.47 25.13 21.27
CA ARG A 49 -9.37 24.13 20.67
C ARG A 49 -8.94 23.75 19.24
N HIS A 50 -8.53 24.72 18.43
CA HIS A 50 -8.04 24.46 17.07
C HIS A 50 -6.72 23.68 17.11
N ILE A 51 -5.79 24.06 17.99
CA ILE A 51 -4.51 23.35 18.19
C ILE A 51 -4.77 21.88 18.61
N LEU A 52 -5.71 21.63 19.54
CA LEU A 52 -6.07 20.27 19.93
C LEU A 52 -6.63 19.47 18.74
N LYS A 53 -7.51 20.07 17.92
CA LYS A 53 -8.09 19.42 16.74
C LYS A 53 -7.01 19.09 15.70
N VAL A 54 -6.08 20.00 15.44
CA VAL A 54 -4.93 19.77 14.54
C VAL A 54 -4.07 18.63 15.05
N ASN A 55 -3.78 18.56 16.36
CA ASN A 55 -3.00 17.47 16.94
C ASN A 55 -3.69 16.10 16.80
N ILE A 56 -5.01 16.04 16.97
CA ILE A 56 -5.80 14.82 16.74
C ILE A 56 -5.72 14.40 15.27
N LEU A 57 -5.90 15.34 14.33
CA LEU A 57 -5.82 15.08 12.89
C LEU A 57 -4.43 14.57 12.49
N LYS A 58 -3.35 15.14 13.06
CA LYS A 58 -1.97 14.68 12.84
C LYS A 58 -1.76 13.24 13.29
N GLU A 59 -2.31 12.85 14.44
CA GLU A 59 -2.21 11.48 14.94
C GLU A 59 -3.01 10.50 14.07
N GLN A 60 -4.23 10.88 13.65
CA GLN A 60 -5.02 10.08 12.70
C GLN A 60 -4.28 9.89 11.38
N ARG A 61 -3.68 10.96 10.85
CA ARG A 61 -2.87 10.91 9.62
C ARG A 61 -1.67 9.98 9.77
N LYS A 62 -1.02 9.98 10.93
CA LYS A 62 0.10 9.07 11.21
C LYS A 62 -0.34 7.60 11.20
N GLN A 63 -1.44 7.28 11.89
CA GLN A 63 -2.01 5.93 11.88
C GLN A 63 -2.36 5.49 10.45
N LYS A 64 -2.95 6.39 9.66
CA LYS A 64 -3.28 6.12 8.26
C LYS A 64 -2.06 5.91 7.37
N LEU A 65 -0.95 6.61 7.65
CA LEU A 65 0.30 6.37 6.95
C LEU A 65 0.86 4.96 7.26
N ASP A 66 0.80 4.52 8.51
CA ASP A 66 1.23 3.17 8.90
C ASP A 66 0.35 2.09 8.22
N GLU A 67 -0.96 2.32 8.17
CA GLU A 67 -1.92 1.48 7.42
C GLU A 67 -1.59 1.48 5.92
N LEU A 68 -1.25 2.63 5.34
CA LEU A 68 -0.92 2.78 3.92
C LEU A 68 0.33 1.98 3.54
N VAL A 69 1.40 2.09 4.33
CA VAL A 69 2.65 1.33 4.14
C VAL A 69 2.40 -0.17 4.25
N THR A 70 1.63 -0.59 5.24
CA THR A 70 1.26 -2.00 5.43
C THR A 70 0.44 -2.52 4.25
N THR A 71 -0.54 -1.74 3.80
CA THR A 71 -1.39 -2.10 2.66
C THR A 71 -0.58 -2.18 1.37
N GLN A 72 0.35 -1.25 1.14
CA GLN A 72 1.24 -1.29 -0.03
C GLN A 72 2.07 -2.58 -0.06
N ALA A 73 2.62 -2.99 1.09
CA ALA A 73 3.35 -4.25 1.19
C ALA A 73 2.46 -5.47 0.88
N GLN A 74 1.20 -5.46 1.32
CA GLN A 74 0.23 -6.52 0.98
C GLN A 74 -0.08 -6.55 -0.52
N VAL A 75 -0.30 -5.40 -1.15
CA VAL A 75 -0.55 -5.33 -2.60
C VAL A 75 0.63 -5.92 -3.36
N ASN A 76 1.86 -5.50 -3.04
CA ASN A 76 3.07 -5.99 -3.69
C ASN A 76 3.29 -7.49 -3.47
N LYS A 77 2.91 -8.01 -2.30
CA LYS A 77 2.92 -9.44 -2.03
C LYS A 77 1.95 -10.19 -2.94
N HIS A 78 0.70 -9.75 -3.04
CA HIS A 78 -0.31 -10.41 -3.87
C HIS A 78 0.02 -10.37 -5.36
N LEU A 79 0.69 -9.30 -5.80
CA LEU A 79 1.31 -9.23 -7.12
C LEU A 79 2.37 -10.31 -7.29
N THR A 80 3.32 -10.41 -6.36
CA THR A 80 4.37 -11.44 -6.42
C THR A 80 3.79 -12.85 -6.44
N ASP A 81 2.77 -13.13 -5.61
CA ASP A 81 2.09 -14.42 -5.53
C ASP A 81 1.35 -14.79 -6.83
N SER A 82 1.05 -13.79 -7.68
CA SER A 82 0.41 -13.96 -8.98
C SER A 82 1.41 -14.21 -10.13
N CYS A 83 2.72 -14.06 -9.88
CA CYS A 83 3.78 -14.31 -10.87
C CYS A 83 4.39 -15.71 -10.74
N ASP A 84 3.73 -16.72 -11.33
CA ASP A 84 4.39 -18.01 -11.66
C ASP A 84 4.32 -18.30 -13.18
N HIS A 85 5.25 -17.69 -13.90
CA HIS A 85 5.39 -17.78 -15.36
C HIS A 85 5.59 -19.22 -15.88
N ASN A 86 6.05 -20.14 -15.02
CA ASN A 86 6.36 -21.51 -15.45
C ASN A 86 5.09 -22.36 -15.68
N LEU A 87 3.99 -22.06 -14.99
CA LEU A 87 2.75 -22.83 -15.12
C LEU A 87 1.89 -22.37 -16.31
N GLN A 88 1.88 -21.10 -16.67
CA GLN A 88 1.17 -20.61 -17.88
C GLN A 88 1.70 -21.26 -19.17
N ILE A 89 3.01 -21.44 -19.31
CA ILE A 89 3.64 -22.16 -20.44
C ILE A 89 3.19 -23.64 -20.48
N THR A 90 2.92 -24.21 -19.31
CA THR A 90 2.50 -25.61 -19.16
C THR A 90 1.04 -25.82 -19.56
N GLN A 91 0.16 -24.83 -19.35
CA GLN A 91 -1.24 -24.82 -19.84
C GLN A 91 -1.30 -24.86 -21.37
N LEU A 92 -0.49 -24.05 -22.04
CA LEU A 92 -0.40 -24.04 -23.50
C LEU A 92 0.08 -25.40 -24.05
N ARG A 93 1.06 -26.03 -23.38
CA ARG A 93 1.56 -27.36 -23.76
C ARG A 93 0.54 -28.47 -23.55
N LEU A 94 -0.31 -28.39 -22.53
CA LEU A 94 -1.35 -29.41 -22.31
C LEU A 94 -2.55 -29.26 -23.26
N VAL A 95 -2.97 -28.02 -23.55
CA VAL A 95 -4.14 -27.77 -24.41
C VAL A 95 -3.79 -27.83 -25.90
N PHE A 96 -2.61 -27.35 -26.31
CA PHE A 96 -2.25 -27.15 -27.71
C PHE A 96 -0.96 -27.86 -28.15
N GLY A 97 -0.31 -28.62 -27.28
CA GLY A 97 0.89 -29.40 -27.63
C GLY A 97 0.58 -30.50 -28.65
N ALA A 98 1.31 -30.50 -29.77
CA ALA A 98 1.26 -31.58 -30.74
C ALA A 98 1.63 -32.92 -30.07
N GLY A 99 0.71 -33.89 -30.10
CA GLY A 99 0.91 -35.23 -29.51
C GLY A 99 0.07 -35.55 -28.27
N ASN A 100 -0.76 -34.61 -27.78
CA ASN A 100 -1.67 -34.88 -26.67
C ASN A 100 -2.88 -35.73 -27.11
N SER A 101 -2.72 -37.05 -27.04
CA SER A 101 -3.82 -38.00 -27.17
C SER A 101 -4.90 -37.76 -26.10
N VAL A 102 -6.17 -37.89 -26.49
CA VAL A 102 -7.33 -37.85 -25.58
C VAL A 102 -7.13 -38.84 -24.44
N ILE A 103 -7.48 -38.44 -23.20
CA ILE A 103 -7.51 -39.37 -22.06
C ILE A 103 -8.51 -40.48 -22.40
N ARG A 104 -7.99 -41.70 -22.56
CA ARG A 104 -8.78 -42.90 -22.79
C ARG A 104 -8.85 -43.70 -21.51
N ILE A 105 -10.07 -44.07 -21.14
CA ILE A 105 -10.37 -45.07 -20.14
C ILE A 105 -10.44 -46.40 -20.88
N ASN A 106 -9.74 -47.41 -20.40
CA ASN A 106 -9.79 -48.75 -20.95
C ASN A 106 -11.18 -49.36 -20.69
N GLU A 107 -11.54 -50.41 -21.43
CA GLU A 107 -12.86 -51.08 -21.27
C GLU A 107 -13.09 -51.64 -19.86
N ASP A 108 -12.02 -51.93 -19.12
CA ASP A 108 -12.02 -52.37 -17.73
C ASP A 108 -12.13 -51.22 -16.70
N GLY A 109 -12.25 -49.97 -17.17
CA GLY A 109 -12.30 -48.77 -16.33
C GLY A 109 -10.93 -48.24 -15.90
N SER A 110 -9.82 -48.89 -16.26
CA SER A 110 -8.47 -48.46 -15.87
C SER A 110 -7.95 -47.28 -16.73
N ILE A 111 -7.08 -46.47 -16.13
CA ILE A 111 -6.39 -45.36 -16.81
C ILE A 111 -4.92 -45.74 -16.92
N ASN A 112 -4.35 -45.70 -18.14
CA ASN A 112 -2.93 -46.01 -18.31
C ASN A 112 -2.01 -44.94 -17.67
N ALA A 113 -0.76 -45.31 -17.40
CA ALA A 113 0.19 -44.43 -16.72
C ALA A 113 0.42 -43.08 -17.43
N CYS A 114 0.43 -43.04 -18.77
CA CYS A 114 0.54 -41.80 -19.53
C CYS A 114 -0.65 -40.87 -19.32
N ASN A 115 -1.87 -41.41 -19.25
CA ASN A 115 -3.07 -40.63 -18.97
C ASN A 115 -3.12 -40.21 -17.49
N LEU A 116 -2.56 -41.00 -16.57
CA LEU A 116 -2.46 -40.63 -15.16
C LEU A 116 -1.55 -39.41 -14.95
N ALA A 117 -0.40 -39.36 -15.62
CA ALA A 117 0.50 -38.21 -15.58
C ALA A 117 -0.14 -36.93 -16.17
N LYS A 118 -0.94 -37.07 -17.23
CA LYS A 118 -1.70 -35.95 -17.80
C LYS A 118 -2.77 -35.42 -16.84
N ILE A 119 -3.47 -36.32 -16.13
CA ILE A 119 -4.47 -35.93 -15.12
C ILE A 119 -3.80 -35.21 -13.96
N ALA A 120 -2.67 -35.72 -13.45
CA ALA A 120 -1.92 -35.06 -12.38
C ALA A 120 -1.50 -33.63 -12.79
N LEU A 121 -0.95 -33.47 -13.99
CA LEU A 121 -0.55 -32.16 -14.51
C LEU A 121 -1.76 -31.23 -14.72
N ALA A 122 -2.88 -31.74 -15.22
CA ALA A 122 -4.12 -30.96 -15.35
C ALA A 122 -4.66 -30.49 -13.99
N SER A 123 -4.56 -31.32 -12.95
CA SER A 123 -4.90 -30.94 -11.57
C SER A 123 -3.98 -29.85 -11.03
N GLU A 124 -2.66 -29.98 -11.23
CA GLU A 124 -1.69 -28.94 -10.83
C GLU A 124 -1.96 -27.60 -11.51
N LEU A 125 -2.35 -27.62 -12.80
CA LEU A 125 -2.76 -26.42 -13.51
C LEU A 125 -4.03 -25.78 -12.95
N LEU A 126 -5.05 -26.59 -12.61
CA LEU A 126 -6.29 -26.09 -12.02
C LEU A 126 -6.04 -25.47 -10.64
N ASP A 127 -5.17 -26.08 -9.83
CA ASP A 127 -4.77 -25.53 -8.54
C ASP A 127 -4.02 -24.21 -8.70
N HIS A 128 -3.13 -24.12 -9.69
CA HIS A 128 -2.47 -22.87 -10.04
C HIS A 128 -3.47 -21.78 -10.47
N ASP A 129 -4.41 -22.08 -11.37
CA ASP A 129 -5.43 -21.11 -11.81
C ASP A 129 -6.30 -20.62 -10.66
N LYS A 130 -6.63 -21.52 -9.73
CA LYS A 130 -7.37 -21.17 -8.52
C LYS A 130 -6.55 -20.21 -7.65
N ASN A 131 -5.28 -20.52 -7.39
CA ASN A 131 -4.39 -19.68 -6.59
C ASN A 131 -4.15 -18.32 -7.25
N LEU A 132 -3.98 -18.28 -8.57
CA LEU A 132 -3.84 -17.05 -9.35
C LEU A 132 -5.10 -16.19 -9.22
N ARG A 133 -6.29 -16.77 -9.38
CA ARG A 133 -7.56 -16.05 -9.22
C ARG A 133 -7.72 -15.48 -7.81
N GLU A 134 -7.40 -16.27 -6.79
CA GLU A 134 -7.47 -15.84 -5.39
C GLU A 134 -6.49 -14.68 -5.12
N SER A 135 -5.27 -14.76 -5.66
CA SER A 135 -4.24 -13.73 -5.53
C SER A 135 -4.60 -12.44 -6.26
N LEU A 136 -5.11 -12.51 -7.49
CA LEU A 136 -5.60 -11.35 -8.24
C LEU A 136 -6.81 -10.68 -7.56
N SER A 137 -7.69 -11.48 -6.95
CA SER A 137 -8.81 -10.96 -6.16
C SER A 137 -8.32 -10.21 -4.91
N ALA A 138 -7.34 -10.80 -4.20
CA ALA A 138 -6.72 -10.16 -3.04
C ALA A 138 -5.98 -8.87 -3.42
N PHE A 139 -5.21 -8.89 -4.52
CA PHE A 139 -4.56 -7.72 -5.11
C PHE A 139 -5.57 -6.59 -5.35
N ASN A 140 -6.67 -6.86 -6.06
CA ASN A 140 -7.70 -5.86 -6.36
C ASN A 140 -8.32 -5.26 -5.08
N ASN A 141 -8.57 -6.08 -4.06
CA ASN A 141 -9.13 -5.60 -2.80
C ASN A 141 -8.14 -4.72 -2.04
N SER A 142 -6.88 -5.14 -1.92
CA SER A 142 -5.83 -4.34 -1.26
C SER A 142 -5.52 -3.06 -2.03
N GLN A 143 -5.58 -3.08 -3.37
CA GLN A 143 -5.44 -1.88 -4.21
C GLN A 143 -6.54 -0.85 -3.90
N LYS A 144 -7.79 -1.30 -3.82
CA LYS A 144 -8.92 -0.42 -3.44
C LYS A 144 -8.73 0.17 -2.05
N GLN A 145 -8.28 -0.65 -1.10
CA GLN A 145 -7.97 -0.19 0.26
C GLN A 145 -6.86 0.88 0.26
N TYR A 146 -5.78 0.66 -0.50
CA TYR A 146 -4.67 1.60 -0.63
C TYR A 146 -5.15 2.98 -1.14
N PHE A 147 -5.95 2.99 -2.21
CA PHE A 147 -6.50 4.25 -2.73
C PHE A 147 -7.54 4.89 -1.80
N GLY A 148 -8.29 4.08 -1.05
CA GLY A 148 -9.17 4.56 0.01
C GLY A 148 -8.40 5.32 1.10
N LEU A 149 -7.29 4.76 1.57
CA LEU A 149 -6.42 5.38 2.56
C LEU A 149 -5.80 6.69 2.05
N ILE A 150 -5.35 6.75 0.79
CA ILE A 150 -4.87 8.00 0.18
C ILE A 150 -5.95 9.08 0.22
N LYS A 151 -7.20 8.72 -0.10
CA LYS A 151 -8.33 9.65 -0.07
C LYS A 151 -8.60 10.16 1.35
N GLU A 152 -8.67 9.27 2.34
CA GLU A 152 -8.86 9.63 3.75
C GLU A 152 -7.73 10.56 4.25
N MET A 153 -6.48 10.26 3.91
CA MET A 153 -5.34 11.11 4.27
C MET A 153 -5.42 12.49 3.63
N LYS A 154 -5.86 12.59 2.36
CA LYS A 154 -6.09 13.88 1.70
C LYS A 154 -7.18 14.69 2.39
N GLU A 155 -8.27 14.05 2.80
CA GLU A 155 -9.35 14.70 3.57
C GLU A 155 -8.84 15.23 4.92
N ILE A 156 -7.97 14.47 5.61
CA ILE A 156 -7.34 14.93 6.85
C ILE A 156 -6.44 16.15 6.61
N GLU A 157 -5.58 16.14 5.58
CA GLU A 157 -4.72 17.30 5.28
C GLU A 157 -5.54 18.54 4.90
N ILE A 158 -6.65 18.38 4.16
CA ILE A 158 -7.59 19.47 3.89
C ILE A 158 -8.19 20.03 5.19
N GLU A 159 -8.57 19.16 6.13
CA GLU A 159 -9.14 19.60 7.40
C GLU A 159 -8.09 20.33 8.27
N ILE A 160 -6.84 19.86 8.30
CA ILE A 160 -5.73 20.58 8.95
C ILE A 160 -5.58 21.99 8.36
N GLN A 161 -5.59 22.10 7.02
CA GLN A 161 -5.48 23.40 6.35
C GLN A 161 -6.62 24.35 6.70
N LYS A 162 -7.86 23.85 6.82
CA LYS A 162 -9.01 24.67 7.22
C LYS A 162 -8.90 25.16 8.66
N GLU A 163 -8.50 24.30 9.59
CA GLU A 163 -8.34 24.67 11.01
C GLU A 163 -7.24 25.71 11.21
N LEU A 164 -6.24 25.72 10.33
CA LEU A 164 -5.13 26.67 10.34
C LEU A 164 -5.37 27.92 9.49
N THR A 165 -6.45 27.98 8.70
CA THR A 165 -6.79 29.17 7.91
C THR A 165 -7.43 30.20 8.83
N PRO A 166 -6.87 31.41 8.99
CA PRO A 166 -7.46 32.43 9.84
C PRO A 166 -8.86 32.82 9.36
N GLY A 167 -9.78 33.03 10.30
CA GLY A 167 -11.12 33.52 9.99
C GLY A 167 -11.10 34.95 9.48
N ASN A 168 -12.20 35.42 8.88
CA ASN A 168 -12.37 36.81 8.38
C ASN A 168 -12.40 37.89 9.50
N GLY A 169 -11.76 37.67 10.66
CA GLY A 169 -11.59 38.67 11.70
C GLY A 169 -10.27 39.40 11.51
N ASP A 170 -10.31 40.73 11.56
CA ASP A 170 -9.19 41.63 11.21
C ASP A 170 -7.92 41.52 12.10
N ASP A 171 -7.85 40.57 13.04
CA ASP A 171 -6.75 40.41 14.01
C ASP A 171 -6.16 38.97 14.12
N ASP A 172 -6.62 37.98 13.32
CA ASP A 172 -6.05 36.62 13.37
C ASP A 172 -4.85 36.50 12.39
N GLU A 173 -3.70 37.06 12.77
CA GLU A 173 -2.43 36.70 12.14
C GLU A 173 -2.04 35.27 12.54
N MET A 174 -1.81 34.41 11.54
CA MET A 174 -1.33 33.05 11.74
C MET A 174 0.02 33.09 12.46
N SER A 175 0.18 32.29 13.52
CA SER A 175 1.50 32.15 14.16
C SER A 175 2.51 31.48 13.20
N GLU A 176 3.81 31.71 13.42
CA GLU A 176 4.87 31.07 12.63
C GLU A 176 4.75 29.54 12.64
N GLU A 177 4.35 28.96 13.77
CA GLU A 177 4.16 27.51 13.93
C GLU A 177 2.97 26.99 13.09
N GLU A 178 1.86 27.73 13.06
CA GLU A 178 0.69 27.41 12.26
C GLU A 178 0.97 27.56 10.76
N ASP A 179 1.75 28.56 10.36
CA ASP A 179 2.17 28.80 8.97
C ASP A 179 3.13 27.72 8.46
N VAL A 180 4.05 27.28 9.32
CA VAL A 180 4.90 26.11 9.05
C VAL A 180 4.06 24.83 8.90
N GLU A 181 3.10 24.57 9.80
CA GLU A 181 2.26 23.38 9.72
C GLU A 181 1.33 23.41 8.50
N PHE A 182 0.77 24.57 8.15
CA PHE A 182 -0.08 24.75 6.98
C PHE A 182 0.67 24.43 5.69
N ARG A 183 1.87 25.01 5.50
CA ARG A 183 2.76 24.66 4.37
C ARG A 183 3.15 23.19 4.39
N GLY A 184 3.47 22.65 5.57
CA GLY A 184 3.76 21.23 5.76
C GLY A 184 2.61 20.34 5.27
N SER A 185 1.37 20.70 5.59
CA SER A 185 0.17 19.99 5.14
C SER A 185 -0.02 20.06 3.62
N GLN A 186 0.21 21.21 3.00
CA GLN A 186 0.13 21.34 1.54
C GLN A 186 1.15 20.44 0.81
N VAL A 187 2.37 20.36 1.34
CA VAL A 187 3.42 19.47 0.80
C VAL A 187 2.99 18.01 0.94
N ARG A 188 2.53 17.60 2.13
CA ARG A 188 2.08 16.22 2.37
C ARG A 188 0.88 15.85 1.49
N PHE A 189 -0.08 16.76 1.31
CA PHE A 189 -1.21 16.58 0.39
C PHE A 189 -0.75 16.35 -1.05
N SER A 190 0.23 17.14 -1.52
CA SER A 190 0.78 17.00 -2.87
C SER A 190 1.54 15.68 -3.03
N MET A 191 2.29 15.26 -2.02
CA MET A 191 2.99 13.98 -2.01
C MET A 191 2.03 12.79 -2.10
N LEU A 192 0.84 12.86 -1.50
CA LEU A 192 -0.17 11.79 -1.60
C LEU A 192 -0.59 11.51 -3.04
N GLU A 193 -0.64 12.54 -3.90
CA GLU A 193 -0.92 12.34 -5.33
C GLU A 193 0.26 11.72 -6.06
N GLN A 194 1.49 12.14 -5.74
CA GLN A 194 2.70 11.53 -6.31
C GLN A 194 2.79 10.04 -5.96
N TYR A 195 2.52 9.67 -4.71
CA TYR A 195 2.48 8.27 -4.29
C TYR A 195 1.41 7.48 -5.05
N ARG A 196 0.21 8.05 -5.20
CA ARG A 196 -0.88 7.44 -5.98
C ARG A 196 -0.44 7.13 -7.40
N VAL A 197 0.17 8.10 -8.08
CA VAL A 197 0.63 7.96 -9.47
C VAL A 197 1.74 6.92 -9.57
N GLN A 198 2.81 7.07 -8.81
CA GLN A 198 3.98 6.17 -8.86
C GLN A 198 3.61 4.70 -8.64
N VAL A 199 2.77 4.45 -7.64
CA VAL A 199 2.35 3.08 -7.31
C VAL A 199 1.40 2.53 -8.38
N THR A 200 0.53 3.36 -8.96
CA THR A 200 -0.32 2.96 -10.09
C THR A 200 0.52 2.61 -11.31
N GLU A 201 1.52 3.41 -11.66
CA GLU A 201 2.43 3.15 -12.78
C GLU A 201 3.16 1.81 -12.58
N THR A 202 3.71 1.58 -11.38
CA THR A 202 4.38 0.32 -11.04
C THR A 202 3.46 -0.89 -11.21
N TRP A 203 2.20 -0.78 -10.75
CA TRP A 203 1.24 -1.87 -10.87
C TRP A 203 0.75 -2.08 -12.30
N LEU A 204 0.67 -1.03 -13.12
CA LEU A 204 0.33 -1.14 -14.54
C LEU A 204 1.46 -1.78 -15.35
N GLU A 205 2.71 -1.40 -15.11
CA GLU A 205 3.88 -2.04 -15.73
C GLU A 205 3.89 -3.54 -15.44
N TRP A 206 3.62 -3.92 -14.19
CA TRP A 206 3.53 -5.33 -13.81
C TRP A 206 2.36 -6.06 -14.49
N LEU A 207 1.19 -5.41 -14.62
CA LEU A 207 0.05 -6.02 -15.31
C LEU A 207 0.32 -6.21 -16.82
N ASP A 208 1.13 -5.33 -17.42
CA ASP A 208 1.58 -5.46 -18.81
C ASP A 208 2.53 -6.66 -18.99
N GLU A 209 3.38 -6.95 -18.00
CA GLU A 209 4.24 -8.15 -18.01
C GLU A 209 3.44 -9.48 -17.92
N LEU A 210 2.20 -9.44 -17.42
CA LEU A 210 1.32 -10.61 -17.37
C LEU A 210 0.52 -10.88 -18.65
N ALA A 211 0.40 -9.90 -19.57
CA ALA A 211 -0.47 -9.95 -20.75
C ALA A 211 0.21 -10.57 -21.98
#